data_AF-A0A9E1SJF9-F1
#
_entry.id   AF-A0A9E1SJF9-F1
#
_cell.length_a   1.000
_cell.length_b   1.000
_cell.length_c   1.000
_cell.angle_alpha   90.00
_cell.angle_beta   90.00
_cell.angle_gamma   90.00
#
_symmetry.space_group_name_H-M   'P 1'
#
loop_
_entity.id
_entity.type
_entity.pdbx_description
1 polymer ?
#
loop_
_entity_poly.entity_id
_entity_poly.type
_entity_poly.pdbx_seq_one_letter_code
_entity_poly.pdbx_strand_id
1 'polypeptide(L)'
;RGLTAEVATRLCASSDLYKQQDRLPINSINFITCHDGFTLNDLVSYDHKHNLNNGEDNRDGGDHNISYNCGAEGETHDVRILELRKKQAKNSFAILLLSQGVPMLLAGDEVLNTQSGNNNGYCQDNELTWFDWSLTKKNADMLFFVQQMIALRKRHQSLMRRRFLTGECAPGRHMPDIQWHGVKLGAPQWLNPESQVLAFTLAAFYNDEADLHVILNMSEDQLTMQLPIIEERHWHLAVDTALDSEHGIIKPENQKTVGKNNYFVQARSVVVFEGS
;
A
#
# COMPACT_ATOMS: atom_id res chain seq x y z
N ARG A 1 -6.15 13.28 -12.06
CA ARG A 1 -5.00 12.66 -11.36
C ARG A 1 -4.83 13.41 -10.03
N GLY A 2 -3.78 13.16 -9.25
CA GLY A 2 -3.42 13.94 -8.06
C GLY A 2 -4.42 14.06 -6.91
N LEU A 3 -4.43 13.03 -6.06
CA LEU A 3 -5.23 12.92 -4.84
C LEU A 3 -4.38 12.95 -3.56
N THR A 4 -3.23 13.65 -3.57
CA THR A 4 -2.23 13.55 -2.49
C THR A 4 -2.78 13.96 -1.13
N ALA A 5 -3.58 15.03 -1.04
CA ALA A 5 -4.21 15.46 0.21
C ALA A 5 -5.23 14.43 0.73
N GLU A 6 -6.02 13.85 -0.17
CA GLU A 6 -7.01 12.81 0.16
C GLU A 6 -6.30 11.54 0.65
N VAL A 7 -5.26 11.10 -0.06
CA VAL A 7 -4.43 9.96 0.32
C VAL A 7 -3.76 10.19 1.67
N ALA A 8 -3.19 11.37 1.92
CA ALA A 8 -2.61 11.71 3.22
C ALA A 8 -3.64 11.59 4.36
N THR A 9 -4.87 12.02 4.10
CA THR A 9 -5.97 11.94 5.06
C THR A 9 -6.37 10.49 5.35
N ARG A 10 -6.46 9.64 4.30
CA ARG A 10 -6.73 8.19 4.45
C ARG A 10 -5.59 7.45 5.16
N LEU A 11 -4.33 7.75 4.83
CA LEU A 11 -3.15 7.23 5.53
C LEU A 11 -3.17 7.57 7.03
N CYS A 12 -3.77 8.69 7.42
CA CYS A 12 -3.93 9.13 8.81
C CYS A 12 -5.23 8.64 9.49
N ALA A 13 -5.76 7.49 9.07
CA ALA A 13 -6.99 6.89 9.60
C ALA A 13 -8.24 7.78 9.46
N SER A 14 -8.31 8.55 8.36
CA SER A 14 -9.48 9.36 7.99
C SER A 14 -9.96 10.25 9.14
N SER A 15 -9.03 11.02 9.72
CA SER A 15 -9.31 11.87 10.87
C SER A 15 -10.45 12.87 10.61
N ASP A 16 -10.64 13.28 9.36
CA ASP A 16 -11.76 14.12 8.91
C ASP A 16 -13.13 13.48 9.16
N LEU A 17 -13.25 12.15 9.06
CA LEU A 17 -14.50 11.41 9.32
C LEU A 17 -14.69 11.08 10.80
N TYR A 18 -13.61 10.64 11.47
CA TYR A 18 -13.70 10.04 12.81
C TYR A 18 -13.41 11.01 13.95
N LYS A 19 -12.46 11.94 13.78
CA LYS A 19 -11.99 12.81 14.87
C LYS A 19 -13.08 13.77 15.36
N GLN A 20 -13.91 14.28 14.45
CA GLN A 20 -15.01 15.19 14.79
C GLN A 20 -16.12 14.50 15.60
N GLN A 21 -16.16 13.17 15.62
CA GLN A 21 -17.14 12.37 16.37
C GLN A 21 -16.55 11.77 17.66
N ASP A 22 -15.42 12.31 18.14
CA ASP A 22 -14.66 11.80 19.30
C ASP A 22 -14.24 10.32 19.17
N ARG A 23 -14.20 9.79 17.94
CA ARG A 23 -13.70 8.45 17.64
C ARG A 23 -12.18 8.44 17.52
N LEU A 24 -11.58 7.26 17.63
CA LEU A 24 -10.15 7.04 17.56
C LEU A 24 -9.75 6.48 16.18
N PRO A 25 -8.46 6.53 15.78
CA PRO A 25 -7.97 5.88 14.56
C PRO A 25 -8.41 4.41 14.44
N ILE A 26 -8.49 3.69 15.56
CA ILE A 26 -8.90 2.28 15.61
C ILE A 26 -10.36 2.03 15.20
N ASN A 27 -11.17 3.08 15.08
CA ASN A 27 -12.52 2.98 14.53
C ASN A 27 -12.54 2.96 12.99
N SER A 28 -11.43 3.29 12.33
CA SER A 28 -11.28 3.17 10.88
C SER A 28 -10.84 1.75 10.52
N ILE A 29 -11.76 0.95 9.97
CA ILE A 29 -11.41 -0.29 9.29
C ILE A 29 -11.04 0.07 7.86
N ASN A 30 -9.75 -0.05 7.54
CA ASN A 30 -9.24 0.24 6.21
C ASN A 30 -9.20 -1.06 5.41
N PHE A 31 -9.67 -1.04 4.17
CA PHE A 31 -9.53 -2.14 3.24
C PHE A 31 -9.43 -1.58 1.82
N ILE A 32 -8.81 -2.35 0.93
CA ILE A 32 -8.78 -2.06 -0.51
C ILE A 32 -9.84 -2.91 -1.23
N THR A 33 -9.99 -4.14 -0.77
CA THR A 33 -10.84 -5.20 -1.33
C THR A 33 -11.59 -5.87 -0.19
N CYS A 34 -12.79 -6.37 -0.49
CA CYS A 34 -13.58 -7.20 0.40
C CYS A 34 -14.37 -8.22 -0.45
N HIS A 35 -15.31 -8.93 0.16
CA HIS A 35 -16.11 -9.91 -0.58
C HIS A 35 -17.08 -9.26 -1.58
N ASP A 36 -17.44 -8.00 -1.36
CA ASP A 36 -18.18 -7.18 -2.33
C ASP A 36 -17.20 -6.55 -3.31
N GLY A 37 -17.38 -6.80 -4.61
CA GLY A 37 -16.50 -6.27 -5.65
C GLY A 37 -15.39 -7.24 -6.04
N PHE A 38 -14.32 -6.69 -6.62
CA PHE A 38 -13.19 -7.48 -7.09
C PHE A 38 -12.29 -7.98 -5.96
N THR A 39 -11.64 -9.13 -6.20
CA THR A 39 -10.38 -9.50 -5.51
C THR A 39 -9.28 -8.50 -5.86
N LEU A 40 -8.17 -8.48 -5.12
CA LEU A 40 -7.06 -7.56 -5.43
C LEU A 40 -6.43 -7.88 -6.79
N ASN A 41 -6.32 -9.16 -7.15
CA ASN A 41 -5.79 -9.53 -8.46
C ASN A 41 -6.72 -9.07 -9.59
N ASP A 42 -8.03 -9.16 -9.40
CA ASP A 42 -9.00 -8.73 -10.40
C ASP A 42 -9.08 -7.21 -10.50
N LEU A 43 -8.92 -6.49 -9.38
CA LEU A 43 -8.86 -5.02 -9.33
C LEU A 43 -7.76 -4.45 -10.24
N VAL A 44 -6.67 -5.20 -10.44
CA VAL A 44 -5.55 -4.81 -11.32
C VAL A 44 -5.57 -5.55 -12.68
N SER A 45 -6.58 -6.37 -12.94
CA SER A 45 -6.68 -7.20 -14.15
C SER A 45 -7.92 -6.92 -15.01
N TYR A 46 -8.93 -6.24 -14.48
CA TYR A 46 -10.21 -6.00 -15.17
C TYR A 46 -10.67 -4.55 -15.02
N ASP A 47 -11.09 -3.92 -16.11
CA ASP A 47 -11.76 -2.61 -16.11
C ASP A 47 -13.29 -2.76 -15.97
N HIS A 48 -13.83 -3.94 -16.32
CA HIS A 48 -15.26 -4.21 -16.30
C HIS A 48 -15.58 -5.50 -15.55
N LYS A 49 -16.79 -5.59 -14.99
CA LYS A 49 -17.29 -6.80 -14.34
C LYS A 49 -17.73 -7.86 -15.37
N HIS A 50 -17.48 -9.12 -15.04
CA HIS A 50 -17.76 -10.32 -15.85
C HIS A 50 -18.61 -11.31 -15.02
N ASN A 51 -19.80 -10.87 -14.62
CA ASN A 51 -20.73 -11.59 -13.75
C ASN A 51 -21.71 -12.47 -14.54
N LEU A 52 -21.46 -12.75 -15.82
CA LEU A 52 -22.37 -13.53 -16.67
C LEU A 52 -22.73 -14.90 -16.08
N ASN A 53 -21.79 -15.51 -15.35
CA ASN A 53 -22.00 -16.79 -14.68
C ASN A 53 -23.06 -16.74 -13.56
N ASN A 54 -23.46 -15.54 -13.11
CA ASN A 54 -24.48 -15.36 -12.07
C ASN A 54 -25.90 -15.50 -12.63
N GLY A 55 -26.09 -15.49 -13.96
CA GLY A 55 -27.40 -15.68 -14.59
C GLY A 55 -28.32 -14.46 -14.58
N GLU A 56 -27.80 -13.27 -14.26
CA GLU A 56 -28.54 -12.01 -14.22
C GLU A 56 -28.22 -11.06 -15.40
N ASP A 57 -27.69 -11.61 -16.49
CA ASP A 57 -27.27 -10.88 -17.69
C ASP A 57 -26.23 -9.77 -17.39
N ASN A 58 -25.30 -10.03 -16.46
CA ASN A 58 -24.28 -9.08 -16.00
C ASN A 58 -24.83 -7.79 -15.36
N ARG A 59 -26.09 -7.79 -14.90
CA ARG A 59 -26.73 -6.59 -14.30
C ARG A 59 -26.42 -6.43 -12.82
N ASP A 60 -26.02 -7.51 -12.16
CA ASP A 60 -25.67 -7.56 -10.74
C ASP A 60 -24.23 -7.08 -10.47
N GLY A 61 -23.92 -6.75 -9.21
CA GLY A 61 -22.62 -6.19 -8.82
C GLY A 61 -22.42 -4.71 -9.19
N GLY A 62 -21.39 -4.08 -8.61
CA GLY A 62 -21.09 -2.65 -8.82
C GLY A 62 -20.42 -2.37 -10.18
N ASP A 63 -20.82 -1.29 -10.86
CA ASP A 63 -20.19 -0.88 -12.13
C ASP A 63 -18.96 0.02 -11.92
N HIS A 64 -18.85 0.66 -10.75
CA HIS A 64 -17.76 1.59 -10.44
C HIS A 64 -16.74 0.94 -9.49
N ASN A 65 -15.83 0.14 -10.06
CA ASN A 65 -14.84 -0.62 -9.29
C ASN A 65 -13.54 0.13 -8.98
N ILE A 66 -13.31 1.29 -9.61
CA ILE A 66 -12.04 2.05 -9.51
C ILE A 66 -10.84 1.11 -9.78
N SER A 67 -10.98 0.27 -10.81
CA SER A 67 -10.00 -0.74 -11.21
C SER A 67 -9.12 -0.25 -12.38
N TYR A 68 -8.05 -0.98 -12.65
CA TYR A 68 -7.20 -0.73 -13.81
C TYR A 68 -6.56 -2.04 -14.28
N ASN A 69 -6.92 -2.51 -15.47
CA ASN A 69 -6.47 -3.80 -16.02
C ASN A 69 -4.97 -3.87 -16.41
N CYS A 70 -4.24 -2.77 -16.22
CA CYS A 70 -2.81 -2.64 -16.52
C CYS A 70 -2.44 -2.78 -18.01
N GLY A 71 -3.42 -2.62 -18.91
CA GLY A 71 -3.25 -2.60 -20.37
C GLY A 71 -3.82 -3.81 -21.11
N ALA A 72 -4.37 -4.80 -20.42
CA ALA A 72 -5.07 -5.93 -21.03
C ALA A 72 -6.21 -6.38 -20.12
N GLU A 73 -7.38 -6.68 -20.67
CA GLU A 73 -8.52 -7.18 -19.88
C GLU A 73 -8.36 -8.68 -19.59
N GLY A 74 -8.36 -9.06 -18.31
CA GLY A 74 -8.29 -10.45 -17.86
C GLY A 74 -6.92 -11.09 -18.02
N GLU A 75 -6.89 -12.40 -18.28
CA GLU A 75 -5.65 -13.17 -18.40
C GLU A 75 -4.79 -12.69 -19.57
N THR A 76 -3.47 -12.66 -19.36
CA THR A 76 -2.50 -12.23 -20.39
C THR A 76 -1.17 -12.94 -20.21
N HIS A 77 -0.41 -13.03 -21.31
CA HIS A 77 0.95 -13.56 -21.35
C HIS A 77 2.01 -12.46 -21.52
N ASP A 78 1.62 -11.17 -21.62
CA ASP A 78 2.60 -10.07 -21.64
C ASP A 78 3.23 -9.90 -20.26
N VAL A 79 4.50 -10.30 -20.16
CA VAL A 79 5.30 -10.25 -18.93
C VAL A 79 5.31 -8.85 -18.30
N ARG A 80 5.33 -7.79 -19.11
CA ARG A 80 5.36 -6.40 -18.59
C ARG A 80 4.05 -6.04 -17.88
N ILE A 81 2.92 -6.54 -18.38
CA ILE A 81 1.62 -6.34 -17.73
C ILE A 81 1.57 -7.14 -16.43
N LEU A 82 2.01 -8.41 -16.46
CA LEU A 82 2.03 -9.26 -15.26
C LEU A 82 2.91 -8.67 -14.14
N GLU A 83 4.10 -8.16 -14.49
CA GLU A 83 4.98 -7.46 -13.55
C GLU A 83 4.34 -6.19 -13.00
N LEU A 84 3.69 -5.39 -13.85
CA LEU A 84 2.98 -4.19 -13.42
C LEU A 84 1.83 -4.52 -12.46
N ARG A 85 1.01 -5.54 -12.76
CA ARG A 85 -0.09 -6.00 -11.91
C ARG A 85 0.40 -6.44 -10.54
N LYS A 86 1.45 -7.26 -10.51
CA LYS A 86 2.05 -7.71 -9.26
C LYS A 86 2.61 -6.55 -8.44
N LYS A 87 3.24 -5.58 -9.09
CA LYS A 87 3.69 -4.34 -8.44
C LYS A 87 2.52 -3.51 -7.89
N GLN A 88 1.42 -3.38 -8.63
CA GLN A 88 0.21 -2.70 -8.12
C GLN A 88 -0.39 -3.43 -6.91
N ALA A 89 -0.48 -4.76 -6.94
CA ALA A 89 -0.93 -5.55 -5.79
C ALA A 89 -0.02 -5.32 -4.56
N LYS A 90 1.31 -5.35 -4.74
CA LYS A 90 2.27 -5.00 -3.68
C LYS A 90 2.07 -3.58 -3.17
N ASN A 91 1.86 -2.60 -4.05
CA ASN A 91 1.58 -1.21 -3.67
C ASN A 91 0.32 -1.11 -2.80
N SER A 92 -0.75 -1.80 -3.18
CA SER A 92 -2.01 -1.82 -2.41
C SER A 92 -1.81 -2.38 -0.99
N PHE A 93 -1.11 -3.52 -0.86
CA PHE A 93 -0.76 -4.06 0.46
C PHE A 93 0.15 -3.12 1.25
N ALA A 94 1.15 -2.52 0.60
CA ALA A 94 2.06 -1.60 1.26
C ALA A 94 1.31 -0.38 1.81
N ILE A 95 0.50 0.29 0.98
CA ILE A 95 -0.28 1.47 1.39
C ILE A 95 -1.26 1.10 2.51
N LEU A 96 -1.97 -0.03 2.40
CA LEU A 96 -2.91 -0.48 3.42
C LEU A 96 -2.21 -0.75 4.76
N LEU A 97 -1.09 -1.47 4.74
CA LEU A 97 -0.35 -1.87 5.94
C LEU A 97 0.55 -0.76 6.50
N LEU A 98 0.78 0.32 5.75
CA LEU A 98 1.45 1.55 6.22
C LEU A 98 0.45 2.62 6.69
N SER A 99 -0.86 2.42 6.49
CA SER A 99 -1.89 3.36 6.95
C SER A 99 -2.15 3.22 8.46
N GLN A 100 -2.42 4.33 9.15
CA GLN A 100 -3.00 4.31 10.50
C GLN A 100 -4.40 3.69 10.46
N GLY A 101 -4.84 3.13 11.60
CA GLY A 101 -6.14 2.45 11.72
C GLY A 101 -6.01 0.92 11.73
N VAL A 102 -7.09 0.21 11.44
CA VAL A 102 -7.13 -1.26 11.47
C VAL A 102 -7.25 -1.79 10.04
N PRO A 103 -6.19 -2.40 9.47
CA PRO A 103 -6.28 -2.97 8.13
C PRO A 103 -7.07 -4.29 8.14
N MET A 104 -7.94 -4.46 7.16
CA MET A 104 -8.64 -5.70 6.84
C MET A 104 -8.15 -6.22 5.49
N LEU A 105 -7.81 -7.51 5.43
CA LEU A 105 -7.39 -8.20 4.22
C LEU A 105 -8.50 -9.16 3.79
N LEU A 106 -8.81 -9.19 2.49
CA LEU A 106 -9.65 -10.23 1.90
C LEU A 106 -8.82 -11.51 1.78
N ALA A 107 -9.39 -12.64 2.20
CA ALA A 107 -8.73 -13.93 2.11
C ALA A 107 -8.47 -14.31 0.64
N GLY A 108 -7.24 -14.73 0.32
CA GLY A 108 -6.83 -15.09 -1.03
C GLY A 108 -6.05 -13.98 -1.74
N ASP A 109 -6.22 -12.71 -1.36
CA ASP A 109 -5.45 -11.62 -1.97
C ASP A 109 -3.94 -11.77 -1.73
N GLU A 110 -3.54 -12.39 -0.60
CA GLU A 110 -2.14 -12.66 -0.27
C GLU A 110 -1.47 -13.65 -1.22
N VAL A 111 -2.26 -14.38 -2.00
CA VAL A 111 -1.79 -15.31 -3.05
C VAL A 111 -2.35 -14.95 -4.43
N LEU A 112 -2.82 -13.71 -4.63
CA LEU A 112 -3.40 -13.23 -5.89
C LEU A 112 -4.57 -14.09 -6.38
N ASN A 113 -5.48 -14.47 -5.48
CA ASN A 113 -6.72 -15.15 -5.83
C ASN A 113 -7.54 -14.33 -6.84
N THR A 114 -8.30 -15.01 -7.69
CA THR A 114 -9.11 -14.39 -8.75
C THR A 114 -10.49 -15.02 -8.79
N GLN A 115 -11.50 -14.21 -9.08
CA GLN A 115 -12.84 -14.64 -9.46
C GLN A 115 -13.06 -14.38 -10.97
N SER A 116 -11.98 -14.34 -11.75
CA SER A 116 -11.97 -14.12 -13.20
C SER A 116 -12.78 -12.90 -13.66
N GLY A 117 -12.72 -11.82 -12.88
CA GLY A 117 -13.45 -10.59 -13.17
C GLY A 117 -14.93 -10.63 -12.77
N ASN A 118 -15.39 -11.67 -12.09
CA ASN A 118 -16.67 -11.62 -11.38
C ASN A 118 -16.47 -10.78 -10.10
N ASN A 119 -17.23 -9.70 -9.95
CA ASN A 119 -17.14 -8.81 -8.80
C ASN A 119 -18.31 -8.99 -7.81
N ASN A 120 -19.08 -10.06 -7.99
CA ASN A 120 -20.26 -10.36 -7.21
C ASN A 120 -20.48 -11.89 -7.17
N GLY A 121 -19.47 -12.65 -6.73
CA GLY A 121 -19.51 -14.12 -6.69
C GLY A 121 -20.50 -14.75 -5.70
N TYR A 122 -21.56 -14.04 -5.28
CA TYR A 122 -22.44 -14.43 -4.18
C TYR A 122 -23.18 -15.77 -4.38
N CYS A 123 -23.48 -16.14 -5.62
CA CYS A 123 -24.19 -17.36 -6.00
C CYS A 123 -23.28 -18.44 -6.58
N GLN A 124 -21.96 -18.23 -6.54
CA GLN A 124 -20.98 -19.14 -7.11
C GLN A 124 -20.39 -20.02 -6.01
N ASP A 125 -20.88 -21.25 -5.90
CA ASP A 125 -20.27 -22.30 -5.07
C ASP A 125 -19.48 -23.27 -5.96
N ASN A 126 -18.35 -22.79 -6.47
CA ASN A 126 -17.49 -23.49 -7.43
C ASN A 126 -16.08 -22.87 -7.44
N GLU A 127 -15.24 -23.34 -8.35
CA GLU A 127 -13.83 -22.93 -8.50
C GLU A 127 -13.63 -21.42 -8.68
N LEU A 128 -14.67 -20.66 -9.04
CA LEU A 128 -14.60 -19.20 -9.13
C LEU A 128 -14.39 -18.54 -7.75
N THR A 129 -14.97 -19.11 -6.69
CA THR A 129 -14.92 -18.52 -5.32
C THR A 129 -14.16 -19.39 -4.34
N TRP A 130 -13.96 -20.68 -4.63
CA TRP A 130 -13.17 -21.57 -3.80
C TRP A 130 -11.71 -21.10 -3.72
N PHE A 131 -11.10 -21.29 -2.57
CA PHE A 131 -9.69 -20.97 -2.38
C PHE A 131 -8.80 -22.03 -3.05
N ASP A 132 -8.08 -21.66 -4.11
CA ASP A 132 -7.08 -22.53 -4.72
C ASP A 132 -5.76 -22.53 -3.91
N TRP A 133 -5.56 -23.58 -3.12
CA TRP A 133 -4.35 -23.76 -2.32
C TRP A 133 -3.07 -23.90 -3.16
N SER A 134 -3.15 -24.23 -4.45
CA SER A 134 -1.99 -24.28 -5.33
C SER A 134 -1.32 -22.90 -5.47
N LEU A 135 -2.10 -21.81 -5.31
CA LEU A 135 -1.62 -20.43 -5.37
C LEU A 135 -0.61 -20.10 -4.26
N THR A 136 -0.67 -20.79 -3.11
CA THR A 136 0.33 -20.61 -2.04
C THR A 136 1.75 -20.99 -2.49
N LYS A 137 1.87 -21.89 -3.47
CA LYS A 137 3.15 -22.27 -4.08
C LYS A 137 3.45 -21.42 -5.31
N LYS A 138 2.45 -21.21 -6.18
CA LYS A 138 2.59 -20.43 -7.42
C LYS A 138 2.99 -18.98 -7.15
N ASN A 139 2.38 -18.37 -6.13
CA ASN A 139 2.55 -16.98 -5.72
C ASN A 139 3.18 -16.88 -4.32
N ALA A 140 4.05 -17.85 -3.97
CA ALA A 140 4.71 -17.93 -2.66
C ALA A 140 5.47 -16.64 -2.30
N ASP A 141 5.94 -15.93 -3.32
CA ASP A 141 6.69 -14.71 -3.18
C ASP A 141 5.80 -13.50 -2.81
N MET A 142 4.56 -13.47 -3.32
CA MET A 142 3.54 -12.51 -2.89
C MET A 142 3.11 -12.80 -1.45
N LEU A 143 2.88 -14.08 -1.13
CA LEU A 143 2.56 -14.51 0.22
C LEU A 143 3.66 -14.09 1.22
N PHE A 144 4.92 -14.32 0.86
CA PHE A 144 6.07 -13.86 1.64
C PHE A 144 6.05 -12.34 1.80
N PHE A 145 5.83 -11.59 0.72
CA PHE A 145 5.75 -10.13 0.78
C PHE A 145 4.70 -9.63 1.78
N VAL A 146 3.48 -10.19 1.72
CA VAL A 146 2.38 -9.83 2.62
C VAL A 146 2.69 -10.20 4.07
N GLN A 147 3.22 -11.40 4.33
CA GLN A 147 3.66 -11.82 5.66
C GLN A 147 4.69 -10.86 6.25
N GLN A 148 5.66 -10.44 5.43
CA GLN A 148 6.71 -9.53 5.86
C GLN A 148 6.22 -8.09 6.05
N MET A 149 5.26 -7.61 5.24
CA MET A 149 4.62 -6.32 5.47
C MET A 149 3.80 -6.31 6.77
N ILE A 150 3.12 -7.42 7.10
CA ILE A 150 2.44 -7.60 8.39
C ILE A 150 3.47 -7.57 9.54
N ALA A 151 4.61 -8.25 9.37
CA ALA A 151 5.69 -8.24 10.36
C ALA A 151 6.29 -6.84 10.53
N LEU A 152 6.49 -6.09 9.44
CA LEU A 152 6.91 -4.68 9.45
C LEU A 152 5.90 -3.84 10.25
N ARG A 153 4.61 -3.89 9.91
CA ARG A 153 3.59 -3.15 10.66
C ARG A 153 3.62 -3.47 12.15
N LYS A 154 3.76 -4.75 12.52
CA LYS A 154 3.75 -5.19 13.92
C LYS A 154 4.97 -4.72 14.73
N ARG A 155 6.13 -4.53 14.10
CA ARG A 155 7.33 -4.01 14.80
C ARG A 155 7.35 -2.48 14.91
N HIS A 156 6.52 -1.76 14.15
CA HIS A 156 6.42 -0.31 14.22
C HIS A 156 5.13 0.14 14.90
N GLN A 157 5.22 0.43 16.20
CA GLN A 157 4.08 0.96 16.97
C GLN A 157 3.63 2.33 16.45
N SER A 158 4.53 3.07 15.79
CA SER A 158 4.23 4.32 15.08
C SER A 158 3.13 4.16 14.01
N LEU A 159 2.94 2.98 13.41
CA LEU A 159 1.88 2.67 12.43
C LEU A 159 0.54 2.23 13.07
N MET A 160 0.54 1.92 14.36
CA MET A 160 -0.58 1.32 15.09
C MET A 160 -1.05 2.22 16.25
N ARG A 161 -1.07 3.54 16.03
CA ARG A 161 -1.35 4.50 17.11
C ARG A 161 -2.83 4.49 17.50
N ARG A 162 -3.07 4.64 18.81
CA ARG A 162 -4.42 4.80 19.38
C ARG A 162 -4.98 6.22 19.28
N ARG A 163 -4.13 7.20 18.97
CA ARG A 163 -4.47 8.62 18.84
C ARG A 163 -4.01 9.09 17.47
N PHE A 164 -4.75 10.05 16.89
CA PHE A 164 -4.38 10.63 15.61
C PHE A 164 -2.99 11.28 15.67
N LEU A 165 -2.29 11.24 14.56
CA LEU A 165 -1.08 12.02 14.32
C LEU A 165 -1.42 13.51 14.42
N THR A 166 -0.55 14.31 15.03
CA THR A 166 -0.76 15.75 15.23
C THR A 166 0.03 16.60 14.25
N GLY A 167 1.13 16.08 13.70
CA GLY A 167 2.11 16.85 12.94
C GLY A 167 2.96 17.77 13.84
N GLU A 168 2.93 17.57 15.16
CA GLU A 168 3.60 18.43 16.14
C GLU A 168 4.79 17.70 16.79
N CYS A 169 5.82 18.47 17.15
CA CYS A 169 6.95 17.97 17.92
C CYS A 169 6.63 18.02 19.42
N ALA A 170 6.31 16.86 20.01
CA ALA A 170 6.07 16.75 21.44
C ALA A 170 7.39 16.88 22.23
N PRO A 171 7.35 17.37 23.49
CA PRO A 171 8.55 17.46 24.33
C PRO A 171 9.28 16.11 24.44
N GLY A 172 10.59 16.13 24.21
CA GLY A 172 11.44 14.93 24.25
C GLY A 172 11.49 14.12 22.94
N ARG A 173 10.83 14.56 21.87
CA ARG A 173 11.01 14.00 20.52
C ARG A 173 11.98 14.84 19.70
N HIS A 174 12.73 14.18 18.82
CA HIS A 174 13.67 14.81 17.88
C HIS A 174 12.96 15.40 16.63
N MET A 175 11.71 15.02 16.38
CA MET A 175 10.91 15.51 15.25
C MET A 175 9.40 15.41 15.52
N PRO A 176 8.56 16.07 14.69
CA PRO A 176 7.12 15.85 14.69
C PRO A 176 6.73 14.39 14.48
N ASP A 177 5.57 13.99 15.01
CA ASP A 177 5.10 12.61 14.89
C ASP A 177 4.83 12.15 13.45
N ILE A 178 4.57 13.08 12.53
CA ILE A 178 4.63 12.89 11.09
C ILE A 178 5.09 14.18 10.40
N GLN A 179 5.90 14.03 9.34
CA GLN A 179 6.27 15.10 8.43
C GLN A 179 5.96 14.69 7.00
N TRP A 180 5.34 15.58 6.23
CA TRP A 180 4.97 15.32 4.84
C TRP A 180 5.95 15.97 3.87
N HIS A 181 6.16 15.30 2.74
CA HIS A 181 7.09 15.71 1.70
C HIS A 181 6.49 15.47 0.31
N GLY A 182 6.98 16.20 -0.69
CA GLY A 182 6.75 15.89 -2.09
C GLY A 182 8.03 15.32 -2.70
N VAL A 183 8.28 15.62 -3.98
CA VAL A 183 9.60 15.37 -4.60
C VAL A 183 10.73 16.09 -3.84
N LYS A 184 10.42 17.25 -3.24
CA LYS A 184 11.31 17.98 -2.33
C LYS A 184 10.89 17.75 -0.88
N LEU A 185 11.87 17.59 0.00
CA LEU A 185 11.65 17.46 1.44
C LEU A 185 10.90 18.68 2.00
N GLY A 186 9.82 18.42 2.72
CA GLY A 186 9.03 19.45 3.42
C GLY A 186 8.11 20.26 2.52
N ALA A 187 8.01 19.90 1.23
CA ALA A 187 7.19 20.61 0.25
C ALA A 187 6.16 19.68 -0.43
N PRO A 188 5.22 19.10 0.34
CA PRO A 188 4.13 18.30 -0.23
C PRO A 188 3.24 19.15 -1.14
N GLN A 189 2.78 18.56 -2.24
CA GLN A 189 2.07 19.27 -3.31
C GLN A 189 0.54 19.11 -3.16
N TRP A 190 -0.01 19.56 -2.03
CA TRP A 190 -1.42 19.33 -1.67
C TRP A 190 -2.45 19.88 -2.64
N LEU A 191 -2.18 21.05 -3.22
CA LEU A 191 -3.11 21.75 -4.11
C LEU A 191 -2.87 21.46 -5.59
N ASN A 192 -1.88 20.62 -5.92
CA ASN A 192 -1.55 20.30 -7.29
C ASN A 192 -2.33 19.06 -7.75
N PRO A 193 -3.34 19.21 -8.62
CA PRO A 193 -4.16 18.10 -9.10
C PRO A 193 -3.41 17.13 -10.03
N GLU A 194 -2.17 17.43 -10.40
CA GLU A 194 -1.32 16.52 -11.18
C GLU A 194 -0.27 15.82 -10.33
N SER A 195 -0.17 16.13 -9.03
CA SER A 195 0.85 15.52 -8.18
C SER A 195 0.57 14.04 -7.91
N GLN A 196 1.43 13.16 -8.37
CA GLN A 196 1.32 11.71 -8.15
C GLN A 196 2.36 11.18 -7.15
N VAL A 197 3.06 12.07 -6.45
CA VAL A 197 4.15 11.73 -5.55
C VAL A 197 3.85 12.28 -4.17
N LEU A 198 3.88 11.42 -3.18
CA LEU A 198 3.72 11.77 -1.78
C LEU A 198 4.74 10.99 -0.96
N ALA A 199 5.42 11.66 -0.05
CA ALA A 199 6.31 11.01 0.89
C ALA A 199 6.04 11.51 2.31
N PHE A 200 6.38 10.71 3.30
CA PHE A 200 6.29 11.12 4.69
C PHE A 200 7.37 10.47 5.55
N THR A 201 7.75 11.16 6.61
CA THR A 201 8.59 10.63 7.68
C THR A 201 7.74 10.50 8.93
N LEU A 202 7.76 9.34 9.55
CA LEU A 202 7.01 9.00 10.74
C LEU A 202 8.01 8.78 11.88
N ALA A 203 7.85 9.55 12.95
CA ALA A 203 8.72 9.40 14.11
C ALA A 203 8.44 8.06 14.81
N ALA A 204 9.51 7.41 15.26
CA ALA A 204 9.44 6.26 16.15
C ALA A 204 8.54 6.56 17.35
N PHE A 205 7.73 5.57 17.76
CA PHE A 205 6.87 5.73 18.93
C PHE A 205 7.63 5.47 20.23
N TYR A 206 8.51 4.46 20.23
CA TYR A 206 9.44 4.12 21.30
C TYR A 206 10.89 4.43 20.89
N ASN A 207 11.80 4.55 21.86
CA ASN A 207 13.20 4.91 21.58
C ASN A 207 13.97 3.82 20.81
N ASP A 208 13.59 2.56 20.99
CA ASP A 208 14.16 1.38 20.33
C ASP A 208 13.49 1.05 19.00
N GLU A 209 12.45 1.79 18.61
CA GLU A 209 11.83 1.70 17.30
C GLU A 209 12.58 2.58 16.30
N ALA A 210 12.70 2.13 15.05
CA ALA A 210 13.24 2.94 13.97
C ALA A 210 12.22 3.98 13.49
N ASP A 211 12.71 5.16 13.10
CA ASP A 211 11.90 6.12 12.33
C ASP A 211 11.56 5.51 10.96
N LEU A 212 10.43 5.87 10.36
CA LEU A 212 10.06 5.40 9.02
C LEU A 212 10.10 6.55 8.02
N HIS A 213 10.68 6.32 6.85
CA HIS A 213 10.49 7.19 5.69
C HIS A 213 9.81 6.41 4.57
N VAL A 214 8.67 6.90 4.11
CA VAL A 214 7.84 6.24 3.09
C VAL A 214 7.70 7.14 1.88
N ILE A 215 7.89 6.58 0.70
CA ILE A 215 7.73 7.27 -0.58
C ILE A 215 6.70 6.51 -1.41
N LEU A 216 5.65 7.21 -1.83
CA LEU A 216 4.63 6.75 -2.77
C LEU A 216 4.86 7.48 -4.10
N ASN A 217 5.47 6.79 -5.07
CA ASN A 217 5.56 7.30 -6.43
C ASN A 217 4.51 6.62 -7.31
N MET A 218 3.37 7.28 -7.53
CA MET A 218 2.30 6.79 -8.40
C MET A 218 2.33 7.42 -9.80
N SER A 219 3.43 8.12 -10.15
CA SER A 219 3.65 8.63 -11.50
C SER A 219 4.18 7.54 -12.43
N GLU A 220 4.22 7.85 -13.72
CA GLU A 220 4.81 6.99 -14.75
C GLU A 220 6.33 7.21 -14.89
N ASP A 221 6.88 8.16 -14.15
CA ASP A 221 8.27 8.57 -14.21
C ASP A 221 9.10 7.96 -13.07
N GLN A 222 10.36 7.71 -13.36
CA GLN A 222 11.36 7.38 -12.35
C GLN A 222 11.89 8.68 -11.73
N LEU A 223 12.08 8.70 -10.41
CA LEU A 223 12.42 9.91 -9.67
C LEU A 223 13.61 9.66 -8.75
N THR A 224 14.47 10.67 -8.62
CA THR A 224 15.47 10.70 -7.54
C THR A 224 14.88 11.46 -6.37
N MET A 225 14.66 10.77 -5.25
CA MET A 225 14.03 11.33 -4.06
C MET A 225 15.06 11.53 -2.97
N GLN A 226 15.00 12.68 -2.30
CA GLN A 226 15.84 13.01 -1.16
C GLN A 226 15.35 12.29 0.09
N LEU A 227 16.28 11.76 0.89
CA LEU A 227 16.00 11.21 2.21
C LEU A 227 16.27 12.28 3.28
N PRO A 228 15.41 12.43 4.31
CA PRO A 228 15.62 13.41 5.36
C PRO A 228 16.89 13.11 6.16
N ILE A 229 17.60 14.15 6.62
CA ILE A 229 18.74 13.96 7.52
C ILE A 229 18.20 14.04 8.94
N ILE A 230 18.39 12.98 9.70
CA ILE A 230 18.06 12.90 11.12
C ILE A 230 19.37 12.64 11.86
N GLU A 231 19.62 13.43 12.92
CA GLU A 231 20.85 13.29 13.71
C GLU A 231 20.97 11.88 14.29
N GLU A 232 22.16 11.30 14.23
CA GLU A 232 22.48 9.94 14.72
C GLU A 232 21.72 8.77 14.07
N ARG A 233 20.95 9.00 13.01
CA ARG A 233 20.23 7.94 12.28
C ARG A 233 20.78 7.72 10.89
N HIS A 234 20.73 6.47 10.43
CA HIS A 234 20.98 6.12 9.03
C HIS A 234 19.78 5.42 8.43
N TRP A 235 19.44 5.73 7.17
CA TRP A 235 18.35 5.05 6.48
C TRP A 235 18.79 3.70 5.94
N HIS A 236 17.99 2.68 6.22
CA HIS A 236 18.13 1.33 5.71
C HIS A 236 16.94 0.99 4.82
N LEU A 237 17.18 0.44 3.64
CA LEU A 237 16.09 0.06 2.73
C LEU A 237 15.33 -1.15 3.30
N ALA A 238 14.03 -0.97 3.55
CA ALA A 238 13.15 -2.00 4.11
C ALA A 238 12.20 -2.58 3.06
N VAL A 239 11.65 -1.75 2.18
CA VAL A 239 10.68 -2.15 1.14
C VAL A 239 10.95 -1.37 -0.13
N ASP A 240 10.89 -2.02 -1.28
CA ASP A 240 10.81 -1.38 -2.60
C ASP A 240 9.98 -2.28 -3.53
N THR A 241 8.75 -1.87 -3.81
CA THR A 241 7.82 -2.71 -4.59
C THR A 241 8.22 -2.88 -6.06
N ALA A 242 9.18 -2.11 -6.56
CA ALA A 242 9.71 -2.26 -7.90
C ALA A 242 10.86 -3.26 -8.00
N LEU A 243 11.46 -3.65 -6.87
CA LEU A 243 12.40 -4.76 -6.85
C LEU A 243 11.66 -6.09 -7.03
N ASP A 244 12.42 -7.09 -7.47
CA ASP A 244 11.92 -8.45 -7.60
C ASP A 244 11.38 -9.00 -6.28
N SER A 245 10.76 -10.16 -6.31
CA SER A 245 10.04 -10.67 -5.15
C SER A 245 10.92 -11.12 -3.99
N GLU A 246 12.20 -11.43 -4.23
CA GLU A 246 13.15 -11.77 -3.17
C GLU A 246 13.70 -10.51 -2.48
N HIS A 247 13.76 -9.38 -3.19
CA HIS A 247 14.34 -8.13 -2.69
C HIS A 247 13.31 -7.03 -2.39
N GLY A 248 12.03 -7.24 -2.75
CA GLY A 248 10.98 -6.23 -2.61
C GLY A 248 10.60 -5.91 -1.16
N ILE A 249 10.97 -6.78 -0.21
CA ILE A 249 10.92 -6.51 1.23
C ILE A 249 12.08 -7.20 1.93
N ILE A 250 12.84 -6.44 2.72
CA ILE A 250 14.09 -6.87 3.31
C ILE A 250 13.92 -6.98 4.82
N LYS A 251 14.23 -8.17 5.37
CA LYS A 251 14.21 -8.39 6.83
C LYS A 251 15.24 -7.50 7.53
N PRO A 252 14.97 -6.99 8.74
CA PRO A 252 15.86 -6.09 9.46
C PRO A 252 17.33 -6.50 9.46
N GLU A 253 17.62 -7.79 9.69
CA GLU A 253 18.96 -8.35 9.73
C GLU A 253 19.74 -8.28 8.40
N ASN A 254 19.03 -8.05 7.28
CA ASN A 254 19.59 -8.00 5.92
C ASN A 254 19.53 -6.60 5.30
N GLN A 255 18.99 -5.61 6.01
CA GLN A 255 18.84 -4.27 5.45
C GLN A 255 20.18 -3.56 5.34
N LYS A 256 20.39 -2.91 4.20
CA LYS A 256 21.63 -2.19 3.92
C LYS A 256 21.39 -0.69 4.06
N THR A 257 22.36 -0.02 4.69
CA THR A 257 22.37 1.44 4.77
C THR A 257 22.43 2.05 3.39
N VAL A 258 21.57 3.04 3.14
CA VAL A 258 21.59 3.84 1.92
C VAL A 258 22.74 4.83 2.04
N GLY A 259 23.83 4.60 1.30
CA GLY A 259 25.06 5.39 1.41
C GLY A 259 24.97 6.84 0.90
N LYS A 260 23.83 7.27 0.36
CA LYS A 260 23.56 8.63 -0.12
C LYS A 260 22.23 9.12 0.44
N ASN A 261 22.08 10.42 0.65
CA ASN A 261 20.81 11.03 1.04
C ASN A 261 19.79 11.13 -0.12
N ASN A 262 19.95 10.28 -1.14
CA ASN A 262 19.07 10.20 -2.30
C ASN A 262 18.86 8.74 -2.66
N TYR A 263 17.64 8.39 -3.06
CA TYR A 263 17.28 7.07 -3.56
C TYR A 263 16.55 7.18 -4.90
N PHE A 264 16.81 6.22 -5.79
CA PHE A 264 16.18 6.16 -7.10
C PHE A 264 14.90 5.34 -7.04
N VAL A 265 13.76 6.02 -7.12
CA VAL A 265 12.43 5.44 -6.97
C VAL A 265 11.83 5.19 -8.35
N GLN A 266 11.47 3.95 -8.62
CA GLN A 266 10.86 3.55 -9.89
C GLN A 266 9.43 4.09 -10.05
N ALA A 267 8.96 4.17 -11.30
CA ALA A 267 7.58 4.53 -11.60
C ALA A 267 6.58 3.56 -10.95
N ARG A 268 5.45 4.08 -10.46
CA ARG A 268 4.36 3.31 -9.84
C ARG A 268 4.84 2.35 -8.74
N SER A 269 5.61 2.85 -7.78
CA SER A 269 6.22 2.06 -6.70
C SER A 269 6.05 2.71 -5.32
N VAL A 270 6.20 1.89 -4.28
CA VAL A 270 6.25 2.28 -2.88
C VAL A 270 7.60 1.86 -2.32
N VAL A 271 8.27 2.78 -1.64
CA VAL A 271 9.57 2.54 -1.00
C VAL A 271 9.48 2.92 0.47
N VAL A 272 10.05 2.08 1.34
CA VAL A 272 10.07 2.28 2.78
C VAL A 272 11.50 2.13 3.29
N PHE A 273 11.90 3.04 4.17
CA PHE A 273 13.17 3.01 4.89
C PHE A 273 12.94 2.99 6.39
N GLU A 274 13.79 2.25 7.10
CA GLU A 274 13.90 2.27 8.56
C GLU A 274 15.15 3.10 8.94
N GLY A 275 14.94 4.14 9.76
CA GLY A 275 15.98 5.04 10.25
C GLY A 275 16.36 4.64 11.66
N SER A 276 17.44 3.88 11.79
CA SER A 276 17.96 3.39 13.06
C SER A 276 19.33 3.96 13.38
#